data_AF-S3NCW4-F1
#
_entry.id   AF-S3NCW4-F1
#
_cell.length_a   1.000
_cell.length_b   1.000
_cell.length_c   1.000
_cell.angle_alpha   90.00
_cell.angle_beta   90.00
_cell.angle_gamma   90.00
#
_symmetry.space_group_name_H-M   'P 1'
#
loop_
_entity.id
_entity.type
_entity.pdbx_description
1 polymer ?
#
loop_
_entity_poly.entity_id
_entity_poly.type
_entity_poly.pdbx_seq_one_letter_code
_entity_poly.pdbx_strand_id
1 'polypeptide(L)'
;MMRFPRSPLEWAVGLICTVVSSLAGGSFIIVRWGLHEWVTDIWGMIALGGFFFVCGLPGWAIVRWTFNFINRQEGKTIVEVVKELKKVKDE
;
A
#
# COMPACT_ATOMS: atom_id res chain seq x y z
N MET A 1 -16.59 -2.00 6.10
CA MET A 1 -16.43 -3.48 6.16
C MET A 1 -15.16 -3.89 5.43
N MET A 2 -14.22 -4.56 6.11
CA MET A 2 -13.11 -5.25 5.45
C MET A 2 -13.70 -6.40 4.61
N ARG A 3 -13.88 -6.18 3.30
CA ARG A 3 -14.29 -7.25 2.37
C ARG A 3 -13.11 -8.19 2.17
N PHE A 4 -13.33 -9.50 2.23
CA PHE A 4 -12.30 -10.47 1.85
C PHE A 4 -11.81 -10.19 0.41
N PRO A 5 -10.52 -10.37 0.11
CA PRO A 5 -10.00 -10.29 -1.27
C PRO A 5 -10.77 -11.27 -2.14
N ARG A 6 -11.12 -10.85 -3.37
CA ARG A 6 -12.03 -11.62 -4.22
C ARG A 6 -11.33 -12.79 -4.89
N SER A 7 -10.00 -12.73 -5.01
CA SER A 7 -9.18 -13.83 -5.49
C SER A 7 -7.93 -14.04 -4.64
N PRO A 8 -7.37 -15.28 -4.60
CA PRO A 8 -6.08 -15.56 -3.98
C PRO A 8 -4.94 -14.72 -4.57
N LEU A 9 -5.04 -14.38 -5.87
CA LEU A 9 -4.04 -13.58 -6.57
C LEU A 9 -4.06 -12.11 -6.13
N GLU A 10 -5.25 -11.51 -5.97
CA GLU A 10 -5.39 -10.16 -5.37
C GLU A 10 -4.79 -10.11 -3.96
N TRP A 11 -4.99 -11.17 -3.18
CA TRP A 11 -4.40 -11.25 -1.83
C TRP A 11 -2.89 -11.35 -1.88
N ALA A 12 -2.34 -12.21 -2.74
CA ALA A 12 -0.89 -12.36 -2.90
C ALA A 12 -0.23 -11.04 -3.34
N VAL A 13 -0.80 -10.35 -4.32
CA VAL A 13 -0.31 -9.04 -4.77
C VAL A 13 -0.39 -8.01 -3.64
N GLY A 14 -1.51 -7.96 -2.92
CA GLY A 14 -1.67 -7.09 -1.75
C GLY A 14 -0.59 -7.32 -0.70
N LEU A 15 -0.28 -8.58 -0.39
CA LEU A 15 0.79 -8.93 0.55
C LEU A 15 2.18 -8.54 0.04
N ILE A 16 2.52 -8.89 -1.20
CA ILE A 16 3.83 -8.58 -1.79
C ILE A 16 4.05 -7.07 -1.78
N CYS A 17 3.06 -6.28 -2.20
CA CYS A 17 3.16 -4.82 -2.17
C CYS A 17 3.27 -4.26 -0.75
N THR A 18 2.61 -4.89 0.23
CA THR A 18 2.76 -4.52 1.66
C THR A 18 4.19 -4.75 2.12
N VAL A 19 4.78 -5.89 1.78
CA VAL A 19 6.18 -6.22 2.13
C VAL A 19 7.14 -5.25 1.45
N VAL A 20 6.97 -4.99 0.15
CA VAL A 20 7.84 -4.06 -0.59
C VAL A 20 7.73 -2.63 -0.03
N SER A 21 6.52 -2.14 0.23
CA SER A 21 6.28 -0.81 0.82
C SER A 21 6.87 -0.71 2.22
N SER A 22 6.72 -1.78 3.02
CA SER A 22 7.31 -1.89 4.34
C SER A 22 8.82 -1.77 4.28
N LEU A 23 9.49 -2.58 3.47
CA LEU A 23 10.95 -2.60 3.35
C LEU A 23 11.49 -1.30 2.76
N ALA A 24 10.95 -0.83 1.64
CA ALA A 24 11.44 0.37 0.97
C ALA A 24 11.16 1.64 1.78
N GLY A 25 9.92 1.79 2.28
CA GLY A 25 9.53 2.94 3.09
C GLY A 25 10.23 2.96 4.44
N GLY A 26 10.24 1.83 5.14
CA GLY A 26 10.93 1.68 6.42
C GLY A 26 12.43 1.96 6.29
N SER A 27 13.09 1.37 5.29
CA SER A 27 14.53 1.61 5.05
C SER A 27 14.80 3.07 4.70
N PHE A 28 13.95 3.72 3.90
CA PHE A 28 14.10 5.13 3.56
C PHE A 28 14.09 6.02 4.80
N ILE A 29 13.12 5.81 5.71
CA ILE A 29 13.04 6.52 6.99
C ILE A 29 14.31 6.30 7.81
N ILE A 30 14.72 5.05 7.98
CA ILE A 30 15.87 4.68 8.82
C ILE A 30 17.16 5.32 8.30
N VAL A 31 17.41 5.24 6.99
CA VAL A 31 18.61 5.81 6.35
C VAL A 31 18.56 7.34 6.40
N ARG A 32 17.41 7.96 6.13
CA ARG A 32 17.27 9.42 6.04
C ARG A 32 17.54 10.14 7.36
N TRP A 33 17.26 9.48 8.49
CA TRP A 33 17.42 10.03 9.83
C TRP A 33 18.54 9.35 10.65
N GLY A 34 19.31 8.43 10.05
CA GLY A 34 20.43 7.78 10.74
C GLY A 34 20.01 6.88 11.90
N LEU A 35 18.81 6.30 11.85
CA LEU A 35 18.24 5.51 12.95
C LEU A 35 18.87 4.11 13.11
N HIS A 36 19.91 3.80 12.33
CA HIS A 36 20.63 2.52 12.42
C HIS A 36 21.26 2.28 13.80
N GLU A 37 21.60 3.35 14.53
CA GLU A 37 22.16 3.24 15.88
C GLU A 37 21.18 2.63 16.89
N TRP A 38 19.88 2.66 16.61
CA TRP A 38 18.84 2.14 17.52
C TRP A 38 18.79 0.61 17.57
N VAL A 39 19.57 -0.09 16.73
CA VAL A 39 19.64 -1.56 16.73
C VAL A 39 20.27 -2.11 18.01
N THR A 40 20.98 -1.30 18.80
CA THR A 40 21.68 -1.76 20.01
C THR A 40 20.79 -1.96 21.23
N ASP A 41 19.54 -1.51 21.21
CA ASP A 41 18.59 -1.62 22.32
C ASP A 41 17.28 -2.29 21.89
N ILE A 42 16.62 -3.00 22.81
CA ILE A 42 15.36 -3.71 22.55
C ILE A 42 14.26 -2.74 22.11
N TRP A 43 14.13 -1.58 22.76
CA TRP A 43 13.12 -0.58 22.39
C TRP A 43 13.43 0.05 21.04
N GLY A 44 14.71 0.27 20.75
CA GLY A 44 15.15 0.75 19.45
C GLY A 44 14.82 -0.25 18.32
N MET A 45 15.07 -1.54 18.52
CA MET A 45 14.68 -2.58 17.56
C MET A 45 13.15 -2.65 17.36
N ILE A 46 12.37 -2.53 18.43
CA ILE A 46 10.90 -2.47 18.34
C ILE A 46 10.45 -1.25 17.53
N ALA A 47 11.06 -0.07 17.77
CA ALA A 47 10.76 1.13 17.01
C ALA A 47 11.10 1.00 15.52
N LEU A 48 12.26 0.42 15.19
CA LEU A 48 12.65 0.12 13.81
C LEU A 48 11.66 -0.83 13.14
N GLY A 49 11.28 -1.92 13.82
CA GLY A 49 10.22 -2.83 13.37
C GLY A 49 8.87 -2.11 13.16
N GLY A 50 8.54 -1.17 14.04
CA GLY A 50 7.37 -0.31 13.92
C GLY A 50 7.38 0.54 12.65
N PHE A 51 8.51 1.14 12.28
CA PHE A 51 8.62 1.89 11.02
C PHE A 51 8.37 1.02 9.79
N PHE A 52 8.97 -0.18 9.74
CA PHE A 52 8.68 -1.14 8.69
C PHE A 52 7.19 -1.47 8.63
N PHE A 53 6.56 -1.77 9.76
CA PHE A 53 5.15 -2.15 9.81
C PHE A 53 4.23 -1.01 9.33
N VAL A 54 4.43 0.21 9.86
CA VAL A 54 3.63 1.38 9.51
C VAL A 54 3.78 1.75 8.03
N CYS A 55 4.98 1.60 7.44
CA CYS A 55 5.18 1.85 6.01
C CYS A 55 4.52 0.80 5.10
N GLY A 56 4.22 -0.40 5.62
CA GLY A 56 3.50 -1.43 4.87
C GLY A 56 2.01 -1.11 4.67
N LEU A 57 1.36 -0.52 5.68
CA LEU A 57 -0.09 -0.28 5.67
C LEU A 57 -0.54 0.68 4.54
N PRO A 58 0.16 1.78 4.23
CA PRO A 58 -0.14 2.61 3.06
C PRO A 58 -0.04 1.84 1.75
N GLY A 59 0.99 1.01 1.57
CA GLY A 59 1.15 0.18 0.37
C GLY A 59 0.00 -0.80 0.18
N TRP A 60 -0.43 -1.46 1.27
CA TRP A 60 -1.63 -2.29 1.28
C TRP A 60 -2.89 -1.51 0.88
N ALA A 61 -3.12 -0.35 1.51
CA ALA A 61 -4.31 0.46 1.29
C ALA A 61 -4.42 0.92 -0.17
N ILE A 62 -3.31 1.41 -0.74
CA ILE A 62 -3.25 1.85 -2.14
C ILE A 62 -3.63 0.71 -3.09
N VAL A 63 -2.99 -0.45 -2.95
CA VAL A 63 -3.26 -1.61 -3.82
C VAL A 63 -4.71 -2.08 -3.70
N ARG A 64 -5.25 -2.08 -2.48
CA ARG A 64 -6.66 -2.43 -2.23
C ARG A 64 -7.62 -1.44 -2.86
N TRP A 65 -7.34 -0.14 -2.79
CA TRP A 65 -8.14 0.87 -3.46
C TRP A 65 -8.07 0.73 -4.98
N THR A 66 -6.89 0.45 -5.53
CA THR A 66 -6.70 0.19 -6.96
C THR A 66 -7.51 -1.00 -7.43
N PHE A 67 -7.44 -2.15 -6.75
CA PHE A 67 -8.26 -3.32 -7.12
C PHE A 67 -9.76 -3.04 -7.00
N ASN A 68 -10.19 -2.31 -5.95
CA ASN A 68 -11.59 -1.92 -5.81
C ASN A 68 -12.05 -0.96 -6.93
N PHE A 69 -11.16 -0.08 -7.42
CA PHE A 69 -11.43 0.79 -8.56
C PHE A 69 -11.54 -0.02 -9.86
N ILE A 70 -10.55 -0.87 -10.16
CA ILE A 70 -10.55 -1.71 -11.37
C ILE A 70 -11.82 -2.57 -11.43
N ASN A 71 -12.18 -3.21 -10.31
CA ASN A 71 -13.38 -4.03 -10.21
C ASN A 71 -14.69 -3.25 -10.40
N ARG A 72 -14.73 -1.94 -10.12
CA ARG A 72 -15.90 -1.10 -10.41
C ARG A 72 -16.03 -0.74 -11.89
N GLN A 73 -14.93 -0.84 -12.63
CA GLN A 73 -14.85 -0.54 -14.05
C GLN A 73 -14.89 -1.82 -14.92
N GLU A 74 -14.97 -3.00 -14.30
CA GLU A 74 -15.06 -4.28 -15.00
C GLU A 74 -16.32 -4.34 -15.87
N GLY A 75 -16.16 -4.64 -17.17
CA GLY A 75 -17.25 -4.65 -18.16
C GLY A 75 -17.54 -3.30 -18.83
N LYS A 76 -16.91 -2.20 -18.39
CA LYS A 76 -16.97 -0.91 -19.08
C LYS A 76 -15.83 -0.76 -20.08
N THR A 77 -16.09 -0.03 -21.15
CA THR A 77 -15.08 0.28 -22.16
C THR A 77 -14.13 1.36 -21.61
N ILE A 78 -12.85 1.38 -22.01
CA ILE A 78 -11.88 2.42 -21.59
C ILE A 78 -12.42 3.85 -21.81
N VAL A 79 -13.20 4.06 -22.87
CA VAL A 79 -13.83 5.35 -23.17
C VAL A 79 -14.86 5.77 -22.10
N GLU A 80 -15.61 4.82 -21.53
CA GLU A 80 -16.58 5.08 -20.46
C GLU A 80 -15.88 5.41 -19.15
N VAL A 81 -14.79 4.69 -18.84
CA VAL A 81 -13.94 4.97 -17.67
C VAL A 81 -13.35 6.38 -17.74
N VAL A 82 -12.82 6.79 -18.90
CA VAL A 82 -12.25 8.14 -19.10
C VAL A 82 -13.32 9.23 -18.99
N LYS A 83 -14.53 8.99 -19.52
CA LYS A 83 -15.65 9.94 -19.38
C LYS A 83 -16.06 10.13 -17.92
N GLU A 84 -16.14 9.05 -17.14
CA GLU A 84 -16.44 9.14 -15.70
C GLU A 84 -15.35 9.92 -14.95
N LEU A 85 -14.08 9.62 -15.21
CA LEU A 85 -12.96 10.32 -14.56
C LEU A 85 -12.93 11.81 -14.89
N LYS A 86 -13.23 12.18 -16.15
CA LYS A 86 -13.29 13.58 -16.57
C LYS A 86 -14.44 14.31 -15.89
N LYS A 87 -15.60 13.66 -15.76
CA LYS A 87 -16.77 14.24 -15.08
C LYS A 87 -16.50 14.53 -13.61
N VAL A 88 -15.82 13.64 -12.90
CA VAL A 88 -15.41 13.84 -11.49
C VAL A 88 -14.36 14.94 -11.34
N LYS A 89 -13.52 15.20 -12.35
CA LYS A 89 -12.53 16.27 -12.33
C LYS A 89 -13.15 17.66 -12.54
N ASP A 90 -14.26 17.71 -13.27
CA ASP A 90 -14.95 18.96 -13.63
C ASP A 90 -16.03 19.37 -12.59
N GLU A 91 -16.27 18.55 -11.55
CA GLU A 91 -17.04 18.86 -10.33
C GLU A 91 -16.12 19.32 -9.18
#